data_AF-A0A355X6A4-F1
#
_entry.id   AF-A0A355X6A4-F1
#
_cell.length_a   1.000
_cell.length_b   1.000
_cell.length_c   1.000
_cell.angle_alpha   90.00
_cell.angle_beta   90.00
_cell.angle_gamma   90.00
#
_symmetry.space_group_name_H-M   'P 1'
#
loop_
_entity.id
_entity.type
_entity.pdbx_description
1 polymer ?
#
loop_
_entity_poly.entity_id
_entity_poly.type
_entity_poly.pdbx_seq_one_letter_code
_entity_poly.pdbx_strand_id
1 'polypeptide(L)'
;MIKIAAFVIISLFLIIFLRDTKREFAIILTVACAIILFVTVADDLYSVAQSIYNLSSGMNNVHSYIALMLKILGISLIAQFVSDLCRDAGE
;
A
#
# COMPACT_ATOMS: atom_id res chain seq x y z
N MET A 1 -4.96 -6.55 10.84
CA MET A 1 -3.71 -7.34 10.79
C MET A 1 -3.92 -8.82 10.45
N ILE A 2 -4.41 -9.69 11.35
CA ILE A 2 -4.49 -11.16 11.10
C ILE A 2 -5.38 -11.53 9.88
N LYS A 3 -6.53 -10.87 9.72
CA LYS A 3 -7.44 -11.08 8.57
C LYS A 3 -6.78 -10.76 7.23
N ILE A 4 -5.99 -9.70 7.18
CA ILE A 4 -5.28 -9.25 5.98
C ILE A 4 -4.17 -10.24 5.65
N ALA A 5 -3.38 -10.64 6.65
CA ALA A 5 -2.33 -11.65 6.49
C ALA A 5 -2.89 -12.98 5.96
N ALA A 6 -4.01 -13.45 6.51
CA ALA A 6 -4.68 -14.66 6.02
C ALA A 6 -5.14 -14.52 4.55
N PHE A 7 -5.72 -13.38 4.19
CA PHE A 7 -6.15 -13.11 2.82
C PHE A 7 -4.99 -13.09 1.82
N VAL A 8 -3.86 -12.47 2.18
CA VAL A 8 -2.64 -12.46 1.37
C VAL A 8 -2.16 -13.89 1.11
N ILE A 9 -2.05 -14.70 2.17
CA ILE A 9 -1.53 -16.07 2.07
C ILE A 9 -2.42 -16.95 1.19
N ILE A 10 -3.75 -16.87 1.39
CA ILE A 10 -4.71 -17.65 0.59
C ILE A 10 -4.66 -17.22 -0.88
N SER A 11 -4.62 -15.92 -1.16
CA SER A 11 -4.50 -15.42 -2.53
C SER A 11 -3.17 -15.83 -3.18
N LEU A 12 -2.05 -15.80 -2.44
CA LEU A 12 -0.75 -16.24 -2.95
C LEU A 12 -0.77 -17.71 -3.36
N PHE A 13 -1.34 -18.57 -2.52
CA PHE A 13 -1.49 -19.99 -2.82
C PHE A 13 -2.35 -20.21 -4.07
N LEU A 14 -3.46 -19.48 -4.19
CA LEU A 14 -4.35 -19.56 -5.35
C LEU A 14 -3.64 -19.10 -6.62
N ILE A 15 -2.88 -18.01 -6.57
CA ILE A 15 -2.09 -17.48 -7.69
C ILE A 15 -1.05 -18.49 -8.16
N ILE A 16 -0.28 -19.09 -7.23
CA ILE A 16 0.76 -20.07 -7.55
C ILE A 16 0.15 -21.30 -8.22
N PHE A 17 -0.96 -21.82 -7.68
CA PHE A 17 -1.65 -22.98 -8.25
C PHE A 17 -2.19 -22.69 -9.65
N LEU A 18 -2.79 -21.50 -9.85
CA LEU A 18 -3.38 -21.13 -11.14
C LEU A 18 -2.33 -20.79 -12.21
N ARG A 19 -1.14 -20.35 -11.79
CA ARG A 19 -0.01 -20.06 -12.68
C ARG A 19 0.45 -21.29 -13.46
N ASP A 20 0.33 -22.47 -12.85
CA ASP A 20 0.68 -23.76 -13.46
C ASP A 20 -0.32 -24.16 -14.55
N THR A 21 -1.61 -23.81 -14.39
CA THR A 21 -2.67 -24.17 -15.34
C THR A 21 -2.86 -23.15 -16.47
N LYS A 22 -2.99 -21.85 -16.14
CA LYS A 22 -3.16 -20.75 -17.12
C LYS A 22 -2.53 -19.45 -16.60
N ARG A 23 -1.34 -19.15 -17.13
CA ARG A 23 -0.50 -18.01 -16.73
C ARG A 23 -1.20 -16.64 -16.84
N GLU A 24 -2.08 -16.47 -17.83
CA GLU A 24 -2.82 -15.22 -18.08
C GLU A 24 -3.78 -14.87 -16.94
N PHE A 25 -4.53 -15.86 -16.45
CA PHE A 25 -5.45 -15.68 -15.32
C PHE A 25 -4.71 -15.42 -14.01
N ALA A 26 -3.55 -16.05 -13.81
CA ALA A 26 -2.73 -15.82 -12.63
C ALA A 26 -2.23 -14.37 -12.54
N ILE A 27 -1.86 -13.75 -13.66
CA ILE A 27 -1.41 -12.35 -13.70
C ILE A 27 -2.57 -11.42 -13.32
N ILE A 28 -3.75 -11.60 -13.94
CA ILE A 28 -4.93 -10.78 -13.66
C ILE A 28 -5.32 -10.87 -12.17
N LEU A 29 -5.30 -12.09 -11.61
CA LEU A 29 -5.59 -12.33 -10.21
C LEU A 29 -4.56 -11.66 -9.27
N THR A 30 -3.28 -11.70 -9.64
CA THR A 30 -2.20 -11.07 -8.88
C THR A 30 -2.38 -9.55 -8.82
N VAL A 31 -2.67 -8.91 -9.96
CA VAL A 31 -2.92 -7.47 -10.01
C VAL A 31 -4.17 -7.10 -9.22
N ALA A 32 -5.27 -7.86 -9.37
CA ALA A 32 -6.48 -7.63 -8.61
C ALA A 32 -6.24 -7.75 -7.09
N CYS A 33 -5.51 -8.77 -6.65
CA CYS A 33 -5.16 -8.96 -5.25
C CYS A 33 -4.26 -7.83 -4.73
N ALA A 34 -3.29 -7.38 -5.52
CA ALA A 34 -2.42 -6.27 -5.16
C ALA A 34 -3.21 -4.97 -4.98
N ILE A 35 -4.17 -4.67 -5.86
CA ILE A 35 -5.03 -3.48 -5.74
C ILE A 35 -5.88 -3.56 -4.47
N ILE A 36 -6.52 -4.69 -4.21
CA ILE A 36 -7.36 -4.87 -3.00
C ILE A 36 -6.51 -4.66 -1.75
N LEU A 37 -5.33 -5.28 -1.68
CA LEU A 37 -4.42 -5.13 -0.55
C LEU A 37 -3.97 -3.68 -0.38
N PHE A 38 -3.62 -3.00 -1.47
CA PHE A 38 -3.20 -1.61 -1.45
C PHE A 38 -4.28 -0.69 -0.88
N VAL A 39 -5.53 -0.82 -1.34
CA VAL A 39 -6.67 -0.04 -0.82
C VAL A 39 -6.89 -0.32 0.66
N THR A 40 -6.78 -1.58 1.09
CA THR A 40 -6.98 -1.97 2.49
C THR A 40 -5.95 -1.33 3.41
N VAL A 41 -4.68 -1.30 3.01
CA VAL A 41 -3.59 -0.69 3.78
C VAL A 41 -3.66 0.84 3.73
N ALA A 42 -4.11 1.42 2.62
CA ALA A 42 -4.26 2.87 2.49
C ALA A 42 -5.27 3.45 3.50
N ASP A 43 -6.33 2.71 3.84
CA ASP A 43 -7.31 3.10 4.85
C ASP A 43 -6.71 3.18 6.25
N ASP A 44 -5.93 2.15 6.65
CA ASP A 44 -5.17 2.15 7.90
C ASP A 44 -4.18 3.33 7.96
N LEU A 45 -3.51 3.64 6.83
CA LEU A 45 -2.58 4.76 6.73
C LEU A 45 -3.28 6.12 6.90
N TYR A 46 -4.50 6.27 6.35
CA TYR A 46 -5.32 7.46 6.52
C TYR A 46 -5.72 7.67 7.99
N SER A 47 -6.08 6.60 8.70
CA SER A 47 -6.40 6.66 10.14
C SER A 47 -5.22 7.15 10.99
N VAL A 48 -4.00 6.67 10.69
CA VAL A 48 -2.77 7.14 11.34
C VAL A 48 -2.50 8.61 11.00
N ALA A 49 -2.63 8.99 9.72
CA ALA A 49 -2.46 10.37 9.29
C ALA A 49 -3.44 11.32 10.01
N GLN A 50 -4.70 10.92 10.13
CA GLN A 50 -5.74 11.68 10.84
C GLN A 50 -5.41 11.84 12.32
N SER A 51 -4.83 10.82 12.95
CA SER A 51 -4.40 10.88 14.35
C SER A 51 -3.29 11.92 14.55
N ILE A 52 -2.30 11.94 13.65
CA ILE A 52 -1.24 12.97 13.62
C ILE A 52 -1.85 14.36 13.39
N TYR A 53 -2.83 14.45 12.48
CA TYR A 53 -3.55 15.68 12.18
C TYR A 53 -4.29 16.25 13.40
N ASN A 54 -4.94 15.38 14.17
CA ASN A 54 -5.67 15.73 15.38
C ASN A 54 -4.72 16.22 16.49
N LEU A 55 -3.51 15.65 16.62
CA LEU A 55 -2.49 16.14 17.54
C LEU A 55 -2.00 17.55 17.19
N SER A 56 -1.96 17.89 15.90
CA SER A 56 -1.51 19.21 15.43
C SER A 56 -2.58 20.31 15.58
N SER A 57 -3.83 19.97 15.90
CA SER A 57 -4.96 20.92 15.92
C SER A 57 -4.82 22.04 16.97
N GLY A 58 -3.94 21.89 17.96
CA GLY A 58 -3.65 22.92 18.97
C GLY A 58 -2.74 24.07 18.50
N MET A 59 -2.14 24.00 17.30
CA MET A 59 -1.15 24.97 16.82
C MET A 59 -1.42 25.37 15.37
N ASN A 60 -2.08 26.52 15.18
CA ASN A 60 -2.63 26.98 13.88
C ASN A 60 -1.59 27.02 12.73
N ASN A 61 -0.34 27.42 13.00
CA ASN A 61 0.72 27.52 11.99
C ASN A 61 1.45 26.19 11.71
N VAL A 62 1.47 25.28 12.69
CA VAL A 62 2.15 23.98 12.58
C VAL A 62 1.32 23.00 11.76
N HIS A 63 0.00 23.17 11.78
CA HIS A 63 -0.97 22.36 11.04
C HIS A 63 -0.67 22.29 9.53
N SER A 64 -0.51 23.45 8.89
CA SER A 64 -0.24 23.51 7.45
C SER A 64 1.13 22.92 7.09
N TYR A 65 2.12 23.05 7.98
CA TYR A 65 3.45 22.49 7.78
C TYR A 65 3.45 20.95 7.89
N ILE A 66 2.78 20.40 8.91
CA ILE A 66 2.65 18.95 9.09
C ILE A 66 1.90 18.33 7.91
N ALA A 67 0.81 18.97 7.46
CA ALA A 67 0.08 18.51 6.27
C ALA A 67 0.97 18.43 5.03
N LEU A 68 1.78 19.48 4.78
CA LEU A 68 2.69 19.55 3.64
C LEU A 68 3.79 18.48 3.73
N MET A 69 4.41 18.34 4.90
CA MET A 69 5.43 17.32 5.19
C MET A 69 4.89 15.90 4.96
N LEU A 70 3.69 15.61 5.47
CA LEU A 70 3.06 14.29 5.32
C LEU A 70 2.75 13.99 3.85
N LYS A 71 2.34 15.00 3.08
CA LYS A 71 2.12 14.88 1.63
C LYS A 71 3.40 14.53 0.88
N ILE A 72 4.49 15.26 1.14
CA ILE A 72 5.79 15.03 0.50
C ILE A 72 6.33 13.65 0.89
N LEU A 73 6.23 13.28 2.18
CA LEU A 73 6.62 11.96 2.68
C LEU A 73 5.87 10.84 1.95
N GLY A 74 4.56 10.97 1.80
CA GLY A 74 3.73 9.99 1.09
C GLY A 74 4.15 9.82 -0.37
N ILE A 75 4.36 10.91 -1.09
CA ILE A 75 4.81 10.87 -2.49
C ILE A 75 6.20 10.24 -2.60
N SER A 76 7.12 10.62 -1.71
CA SER A 76 8.48 10.07 -1.67
C SER A 76 8.50 8.56 -1.39
N LEU A 77 7.66 8.10 -0.45
CA LEU A 77 7.54 6.68 -0.11
C LEU A 77 7.04 5.85 -1.29
N ILE A 78 6.00 6.33 -1.97
CA ILE A 78 5.46 5.66 -3.16
C ILE A 78 6.50 5.64 -4.28
N ALA A 79 7.16 6.77 -4.53
CA ALA A 79 8.20 6.87 -5.56
C ALA A 79 9.37 5.91 -5.29
N GLN A 80 9.84 5.85 -4.03
CA GLN A 80 10.90 4.96 -3.61
C GLN A 80 10.50 3.49 -3.74
N PHE A 81 9.30 3.14 -3.29
CA PHE A 81 8.77 1.78 -3.40
C PHE A 81 8.67 1.32 -4.87
N VAL A 82 8.16 2.19 -5.76
CA VAL A 82 8.09 1.89 -7.20
C VAL A 82 9.49 1.73 -7.79
N SER A 83 10.43 2.60 -7.41
CA SER A 83 11.81 2.51 -7.87
C SER A 83 12.50 1.22 -7.42
N ASP A 84 12.30 0.82 -6.17
CA ASP A 84 12.84 -0.45 -5.64
C ASP A 84 12.19 -1.66 -6.33
N LEU A 85 10.89 -1.59 -6.62
CA LEU A 85 10.17 -2.65 -7.34
C LEU A 85 10.66 -2.82 -8.79
N CYS A 86 10.95 -1.71 -9.49
CA CYS A 86 11.57 -1.74 -10.81
C CYS A 86 12.97 -2.36 -10.75
N ARG A 87 13.76 -1.95 -9.76
CA ARG A 87 15.12 -2.46 -9.56
C ARG A 87 15.15 -3.96 -9.25
N ASP A 88 14.22 -4.43 -8.44
CA ASP A 88 14.06 -5.86 -8.13
C ASP A 88 13.54 -6.67 -9.32
N ALA A 89 12.82 -6.04 -10.25
CA ALA A 89 12.40 -6.65 -11.51
C ALA A 89 13.54 -6.77 -12.54
N GLY A 90 14.72 -6.21 -12.25
CA GLY A 90 15.91 -6.25 -13.12
C GLY A 90 16.01 -5.09 -14.10
N GLU A 91 15.23 -4.02 -13.92
CA GLU A 91 15.29 -2.75 -14.66
C GLU A 91 15.95 -1.63 -13.85
#